data_AF-A0A0X3P070-F1
#
_entry.id   AF-A0A0X3P070-F1
#
_cell.length_a   1.000
_cell.length_b   1.000
_cell.length_c   1.000
_cell.angle_alpha   90.00
_cell.angle_beta   90.00
_cell.angle_gamma   90.00
#
_symmetry.space_group_name_H-M   'P 1'
#
loop_
_entity.id
_entity.type
_entity.pdbx_description
1 polymer ?
#
loop_
_entity_poly.entity_id
_entity_poly.type
_entity_poly.pdbx_seq_one_letter_code
_entity_poly.pdbx_strand_id
1 'polypeptide(L)'
;SALTILGIGWYGLLRSVVVTLLRAIACRFPSETKKVSLTKVTKKTGKKPLFVEKVRSLVDQYKYVYVISFDNPRNTRLSELRQELNDSVLLFGKNKLVMVAFGLEKTKHLKPGLRKLSKYVKGQCALLFSNKEVDELRDLFNQFRSQDYARPGSLAAQTVILSAGSVPKFSHTMEPALRKLGLPVKLVRGIINLESEYPVCELGQALTPEQCRILKYFEVQTSEFRVNILARWDSQNEIVTELQTTDAANVITSLVPRISVSCQKLDDGFFYFVPEPIEMETPP
;
A
#
# COMPACT_ATOMS: atom_id res chain seq x y z
N SER A 1 78.57 -20.32 32.62
CA SER A 1 78.15 -21.48 33.44
C SER A 1 77.29 -21.00 34.60
N ALA A 2 75.97 -21.16 34.53
CA ALA A 2 75.08 -21.26 35.68
C ALA A 2 73.68 -21.60 35.17
N LEU A 3 73.31 -22.86 35.40
CA LEU A 3 72.03 -23.49 35.10
C LEU A 3 70.95 -23.00 36.08
N THR A 4 69.71 -22.91 35.59
CA THR A 4 68.43 -23.28 36.26
C THR A 4 68.27 -23.03 37.76
N ILE A 5 67.18 -22.35 38.14
CA ILE A 5 66.12 -22.82 39.05
C ILE A 5 65.07 -21.69 39.17
N LEU A 6 63.77 -22.05 39.24
CA LEU A 6 62.57 -21.20 39.44
C LEU A 6 61.78 -20.73 38.20
N GLY A 7 61.60 -21.63 37.23
CA GLY A 7 60.31 -21.69 36.52
C GLY A 7 59.36 -22.58 37.30
N ILE A 8 58.07 -22.21 37.38
CA ILE A 8 56.85 -23.00 37.76
C ILE A 8 55.95 -22.33 38.83
N GLY A 9 56.39 -21.31 39.58
CA GLY A 9 55.59 -20.74 40.69
C GLY A 9 54.45 -19.75 40.34
N TRP A 10 54.44 -19.13 39.15
CA TRP A 10 53.56 -17.97 38.91
C TRP A 10 52.35 -18.21 37.98
N TYR A 11 52.38 -19.25 37.15
CA TYR A 11 51.28 -19.52 36.22
C TYR A 11 50.06 -20.17 36.87
N GLY A 12 50.19 -20.77 38.06
CA GLY A 12 49.08 -21.37 38.80
C GLY A 12 48.20 -20.34 39.53
N LEU A 13 48.79 -19.30 40.12
CA LEU A 13 48.04 -18.30 40.87
C LEU A 13 47.23 -17.36 39.95
N LEU A 14 47.79 -16.96 38.81
CA LEU A 14 47.05 -16.09 37.87
C LEU A 14 45.84 -16.79 37.24
N ARG A 15 45.91 -18.10 36.97
CA ARG A 15 44.77 -18.85 36.43
C ARG A 15 43.64 -18.99 37.46
N SER A 16 43.97 -19.18 38.74
CA SER A 16 42.97 -19.28 39.80
C SER A 16 42.26 -17.95 40.06
N VAL A 17 43.01 -16.83 40.05
CA VAL A 17 42.44 -15.49 40.22
C VAL A 17 41.58 -15.08 39.02
N VAL A 18 42.03 -15.37 37.78
CA VAL A 18 41.27 -15.02 36.56
C VAL A 18 40.00 -15.87 36.41
N VAL A 19 40.03 -17.18 36.74
CA VAL A 19 38.82 -18.02 36.70
C VAL A 19 37.83 -17.66 37.82
N THR A 20 38.32 -17.23 38.99
CA THR A 20 37.45 -16.77 40.09
C THR A 20 36.83 -15.39 39.78
N LEU A 21 37.59 -14.48 39.15
CA LEU A 21 37.06 -13.20 38.67
C LEU A 21 36.07 -13.35 37.49
N LEU A 22 36.32 -14.28 36.56
CA LEU A 22 35.39 -14.56 35.46
C LEU A 22 34.09 -15.23 35.93
N ARG A 23 34.12 -16.02 37.02
CA ARG A 23 32.90 -16.54 37.67
C ARG A 23 32.13 -15.48 38.46
N ALA A 24 32.81 -14.46 39.01
CA ALA A 24 32.17 -13.34 39.70
C ALA A 24 31.50 -12.34 38.73
N ILE A 25 31.98 -12.22 37.49
CA ILE A 25 31.41 -11.33 36.47
C ILE A 25 30.23 -11.97 35.72
N ALA A 26 30.10 -13.30 35.74
CA ALA A 26 29.01 -14.03 35.09
C ALA A 26 27.66 -14.01 35.85
N CYS A 27 27.59 -13.46 37.07
CA CYS A 27 26.38 -13.40 37.88
C CYS A 27 25.85 -11.97 38.04
N ARG A 28 25.50 -11.30 36.94
CA ARG A 28 24.58 -10.15 36.99
C ARG A 28 23.84 -9.88 35.67
N PHE A 29 23.27 -10.93 35.08
CA PHE A 29 22.11 -10.79 34.22
C PHE A 29 20.90 -11.38 34.94
N PRO A 30 19.95 -10.57 35.44
CA PRO A 30 18.67 -11.11 35.86
C PRO A 30 17.91 -11.54 34.61
N SER A 31 17.99 -12.83 34.26
CA SER A 31 16.99 -13.48 33.40
C SER A 31 15.76 -13.84 34.25
N GLU A 32 15.12 -12.81 34.82
CA GLU A 32 13.70 -12.94 35.13
C GLU A 32 12.95 -12.73 33.82
N THR A 33 12.54 -13.82 33.17
CA THR A 33 11.31 -13.79 32.38
C THR A 33 10.18 -13.47 33.35
N LYS A 34 9.99 -12.17 33.62
CA LYS A 34 8.72 -11.67 34.11
C LYS A 34 7.69 -12.20 33.11
N LYS A 35 6.88 -13.17 33.55
CA LYS A 35 5.58 -13.43 32.94
C LYS A 35 4.84 -12.11 33.09
N VAL A 36 4.96 -11.24 32.08
CA VAL A 36 4.07 -10.11 31.92
C VAL A 36 2.72 -10.75 31.69
N SER A 37 1.93 -10.89 32.76
CA SER A 37 0.50 -11.06 32.62
C SER A 37 0.07 -9.96 31.66
N LEU A 38 -0.55 -10.37 30.54
CA LEU A 38 -1.12 -9.45 29.56
C LEU A 38 -1.88 -8.41 30.36
N THR A 39 -1.31 -7.21 30.36
CA THR A 39 -1.80 -6.08 31.12
C THR A 39 -3.27 -5.97 30.78
N LYS A 40 -4.16 -5.94 31.78
CA LYS A 40 -5.49 -5.37 31.58
C LYS A 40 -5.21 -3.97 31.04
N VAL A 41 -5.27 -3.82 29.72
CA VAL A 41 -5.13 -2.54 29.06
C VAL A 41 -6.27 -1.72 29.62
N THR A 42 -5.95 -0.76 30.49
CA THR A 42 -6.87 0.31 30.82
C THR A 42 -7.23 0.93 29.48
N LYS A 43 -8.45 0.63 29.02
CA LYS A 43 -8.94 1.08 27.73
C LYS A 43 -8.81 2.61 27.76
N LYS A 44 -7.94 3.18 26.92
CA LYS A 44 -7.99 4.62 26.61
C LYS A 44 -9.32 4.88 25.91
N THR A 45 -10.38 5.05 26.70
CA THR A 45 -11.77 5.10 26.23
C THR A 45 -12.12 6.47 25.64
N GLY A 46 -11.34 7.52 25.89
CA GLY A 46 -11.70 8.90 25.57
C GLY A 46 -11.96 9.23 24.09
N LYS A 47 -11.26 8.62 23.12
CA LYS A 47 -11.43 8.97 21.69
C LYS A 47 -12.57 8.23 20.98
N LYS A 48 -13.07 7.14 21.55
CA LYS A 48 -14.15 6.33 20.97
C LYS A 48 -15.53 7.00 21.01
N PRO A 49 -15.99 7.59 22.14
CA PRO A 49 -17.29 8.25 22.19
C PRO A 49 -17.30 9.50 21.30
N LEU A 50 -16.22 10.29 21.30
CA LEU A 50 -16.08 11.49 20.46
C LEU A 50 -16.26 11.20 18.97
N PHE A 51 -15.69 10.09 18.49
CA PHE A 51 -15.87 9.68 17.09
C PHE A 51 -17.32 9.33 16.78
N VAL A 52 -17.98 8.60 17.67
CA VAL A 52 -19.39 8.20 17.50
C VAL A 52 -20.30 9.43 17.52
N GLU A 53 -20.06 10.37 18.43
CA GLU A 53 -20.78 11.65 18.50
C GLU A 53 -20.58 12.47 17.22
N LYS A 54 -19.34 12.56 16.72
CA LYS A 54 -19.04 13.24 15.45
C LYS A 54 -19.75 12.62 14.25
N VAL A 55 -19.82 11.28 14.18
CA VAL A 55 -20.58 10.61 13.12
C VAL A 55 -22.05 10.96 13.23
N ARG A 56 -22.63 10.93 14.44
CA ARG A 56 -24.05 11.27 14.65
C ARG A 56 -24.37 12.71 14.26
N SER A 57 -23.54 13.68 14.66
CA SER A 57 -23.74 15.07 14.28
C SER A 57 -23.70 15.28 12.76
N LEU A 58 -22.83 14.54 12.04
CA LEU A 58 -22.74 14.63 10.59
C LEU A 58 -23.92 13.96 9.88
N VAL A 59 -24.45 12.85 10.43
CA VAL A 59 -25.68 12.20 9.92
C VAL A 59 -26.90 13.12 10.02
N ASP A 60 -26.91 14.05 10.97
CA ASP A 60 -27.99 15.03 11.12
C ASP A 60 -27.83 16.25 10.21
N GLN A 61 -26.58 16.63 9.87
CA GLN A 61 -26.27 17.81 9.05
C GLN A 61 -26.39 17.56 7.54
N TYR A 62 -26.09 16.36 7.06
CA TYR A 62 -26.00 16.06 5.63
C TYR A 62 -27.18 15.21 5.15
N LYS A 63 -27.60 15.45 3.90
CA LYS A 63 -28.68 14.70 3.24
C LYS A 63 -28.27 13.24 2.99
N TYR A 64 -27.03 13.02 2.55
CA TYR A 64 -26.54 11.71 2.16
C TYR A 64 -25.33 11.26 2.99
N VAL A 65 -25.33 9.96 3.28
CA VAL A 65 -24.18 9.26 3.87
C VAL A 65 -23.74 8.18 2.90
N TYR A 66 -22.51 8.34 2.40
CA TYR A 66 -21.89 7.43 1.48
C TYR A 66 -20.87 6.55 2.20
N VAL A 67 -20.85 5.26 1.86
CA VAL A 67 -19.75 4.36 2.19
C VAL A 67 -18.89 4.23 0.93
N ILE A 68 -17.65 4.67 1.03
CA ILE A 68 -16.69 4.61 -0.08
C ILE A 68 -15.53 3.67 0.26
N SER A 69 -14.96 3.04 -0.75
CA SER A 69 -13.72 2.26 -0.67
C SER A 69 -12.63 2.88 -1.52
N PHE A 70 -11.37 2.60 -1.16
CA PHE A 70 -10.22 3.06 -1.90
C PHE A 70 -9.41 1.90 -2.45
N ASP A 71 -8.97 2.04 -3.69
CA ASP A 71 -7.95 1.17 -4.28
C ASP A 71 -6.60 1.92 -4.25
N ASN A 72 -5.57 1.26 -3.73
CA ASN A 72 -4.20 1.80 -3.61
C ASN A 72 -4.09 3.21 -2.98
N PRO A 73 -4.68 3.47 -1.80
CA PRO A 73 -4.64 4.80 -1.19
C PRO A 73 -3.23 5.29 -0.84
N ARG A 74 -2.99 6.57 -1.10
CA ARG A 74 -1.80 7.31 -0.66
C ARG A 74 -2.19 8.55 0.13
N ASN A 75 -1.42 8.85 1.18
CA ASN A 75 -1.73 9.99 2.06
C ASN A 75 -1.76 11.33 1.32
N THR A 76 -0.91 11.50 0.31
CA THR A 76 -0.88 12.70 -0.55
C THR A 76 -2.20 12.87 -1.29
N ARG A 77 -2.61 11.85 -2.06
CA ARG A 77 -3.89 11.85 -2.80
C ARG A 77 -5.11 11.98 -1.90
N LEU A 78 -5.09 11.35 -0.71
CA LEU A 78 -6.17 11.50 0.27
C LEU A 78 -6.22 12.90 0.90
N SER A 79 -5.12 13.64 0.92
CA SER A 79 -5.10 15.03 1.37
C SER A 79 -5.70 15.95 0.31
N GLU A 80 -5.29 15.77 -0.94
CA GLU A 80 -5.83 16.49 -2.11
C GLU A 80 -7.34 16.25 -2.25
N LEU A 81 -7.78 14.99 -2.13
CA LEU A 81 -9.21 14.65 -2.18
C LEU A 81 -10.03 15.36 -1.09
N ARG A 82 -9.46 15.57 0.12
CA ARG A 82 -10.13 16.32 1.18
C ARG A 82 -10.21 17.82 0.88
N GLN A 83 -9.25 18.36 0.14
CA GLN A 83 -9.24 19.76 -0.29
C GLN A 83 -10.20 20.00 -1.47
N GLU A 84 -10.44 18.99 -2.29
CA GLU A 84 -11.46 19.08 -3.34
C GLU A 84 -12.86 19.00 -2.76
N LEU A 85 -13.04 18.16 -1.75
CA LEU A 85 -14.31 17.95 -1.06
C LEU A 85 -14.56 19.00 0.05
N ASN A 86 -14.53 20.28 -0.28
CA ASN A 86 -14.75 21.35 0.72
C ASN A 86 -16.17 21.33 1.30
N ASP A 87 -17.17 21.00 0.48
CA ASP A 87 -18.59 20.94 0.86
C ASP A 87 -18.99 19.61 1.51
N SER A 88 -18.04 18.70 1.70
CA SER A 88 -18.32 17.33 2.13
C SER A 88 -17.30 16.85 3.15
N VAL A 89 -17.77 16.13 4.17
CA VAL A 89 -16.88 15.68 5.23
C VAL A 89 -16.47 14.24 4.98
N LEU A 90 -15.18 14.04 4.69
CA LEU A 90 -14.59 12.73 4.58
C LEU A 90 -14.04 12.26 5.94
N LEU A 91 -14.56 11.16 6.46
CA LEU A 91 -14.27 10.66 7.79
C LEU A 91 -13.80 9.20 7.77
N PHE A 92 -12.61 9.00 8.32
CA PHE A 92 -11.98 7.69 8.44
C PHE A 92 -12.12 7.15 9.86
N GLY A 93 -12.51 5.89 10.00
CA GLY A 93 -12.67 5.25 11.29
C GLY A 93 -12.41 3.76 11.23
N LYS A 94 -12.17 3.15 12.40
CA LYS A 94 -12.11 1.68 12.49
C LYS A 94 -13.49 1.13 12.14
N ASN A 95 -13.56 0.13 11.27
CA ASN A 95 -14.82 -0.44 10.78
C ASN A 95 -15.77 -0.81 11.93
N LYS A 96 -15.27 -1.50 12.96
CA LYS A 96 -16.07 -1.83 14.16
C LYS A 96 -16.66 -0.60 14.86
N LEU A 97 -15.92 0.51 14.93
CA LEU A 97 -16.38 1.74 15.58
C LEU A 97 -17.43 2.46 14.73
N VAL A 98 -17.28 2.47 13.41
CA VAL A 98 -18.27 2.97 12.47
C VAL A 98 -19.58 2.17 12.58
N MET A 99 -19.49 0.84 12.61
CA MET A 99 -20.69 0.00 12.76
C MET A 99 -21.40 0.21 14.12
N VAL A 100 -20.65 0.49 15.19
CA VAL A 100 -21.22 0.90 16.49
C VAL A 100 -21.90 2.26 16.36
N ALA A 101 -21.29 3.22 15.63
CA ALA A 101 -21.88 4.53 15.39
C ALA A 101 -23.22 4.42 14.64
N PHE A 102 -23.37 3.46 13.73
CA PHE A 102 -24.61 3.17 12.99
C PHE A 102 -25.67 2.37 13.77
N GLY A 103 -25.45 2.08 15.05
CA GLY A 103 -26.49 1.46 15.90
C GLY A 103 -26.51 -0.07 15.87
N LEU A 104 -25.33 -0.72 15.85
CA LEU A 104 -25.23 -2.16 16.19
C LEU A 104 -25.78 -2.47 17.59
N GLU A 105 -25.65 -1.53 18.53
CA GLU A 105 -26.17 -1.66 19.89
C GLU A 105 -27.65 -1.22 19.92
N LYS A 106 -28.53 -2.11 20.39
CA LYS A 106 -30.00 -1.93 20.39
C LYS A 106 -30.51 -0.72 21.21
N THR A 107 -29.64 -0.09 21.99
CA THR A 107 -30.01 0.83 23.08
C THR A 107 -30.03 2.31 22.70
N LYS A 108 -29.58 2.69 21.50
CA LYS A 108 -29.68 4.09 21.01
C LYS A 108 -30.37 4.13 19.66
N HIS A 109 -31.61 4.63 19.65
CA HIS A 109 -32.38 4.92 18.44
C HIS A 109 -31.58 5.90 17.58
N LEU A 110 -31.12 5.43 16.44
CA LEU A 110 -30.55 6.24 15.38
C LEU A 110 -31.53 6.21 14.19
N LYS A 111 -31.40 7.17 13.26
CA LYS A 111 -32.30 7.29 12.12
C LYS A 111 -32.53 5.94 11.43
N PRO A 112 -33.77 5.62 11.01
CA PRO A 112 -34.11 4.35 10.40
C PRO A 112 -33.24 4.03 9.17
N GLY A 113 -33.00 2.75 8.93
CA GLY A 113 -32.23 2.29 7.77
C GLY A 113 -30.71 2.40 7.89
N LEU A 114 -30.15 3.29 8.72
CA LEU A 114 -28.69 3.51 8.79
C LEU A 114 -27.91 2.24 9.19
N ARG A 115 -28.51 1.37 10.00
CA ARG A 115 -27.94 0.06 10.37
C ARG A 115 -27.63 -0.80 9.14
N LYS A 116 -28.38 -0.68 8.04
CA LYS A 116 -28.15 -1.44 6.81
C LYS A 116 -26.81 -1.07 6.15
N LEU A 117 -26.30 0.16 6.35
CA LEU A 117 -24.98 0.57 5.83
C LEU A 117 -23.82 -0.24 6.42
N SER A 118 -23.98 -0.78 7.64
CA SER A 118 -22.92 -1.55 8.31
C SER A 118 -22.46 -2.77 7.52
N LYS A 119 -23.27 -3.28 6.59
CA LYS A 119 -22.93 -4.40 5.69
C LYS A 119 -21.81 -4.05 4.71
N TYR A 120 -21.68 -2.77 4.32
CA TYR A 120 -20.74 -2.30 3.32
C TYR A 120 -19.41 -1.80 3.91
N VAL A 121 -19.34 -1.61 5.24
CA VAL A 121 -18.14 -1.10 5.91
C VAL A 121 -17.13 -2.25 6.12
N LYS A 122 -16.36 -2.58 5.08
CA LYS A 122 -15.39 -3.68 5.06
C LYS A 122 -14.08 -3.28 4.36
N GLY A 123 -12.95 -3.73 4.90
CA GLY A 123 -11.64 -3.40 4.30
C GLY A 123 -11.29 -1.92 4.46
N GLN A 124 -10.73 -1.32 3.41
CA GLN A 124 -10.29 0.07 3.35
C GLN A 124 -11.47 0.99 2.97
N CYS A 125 -12.33 1.27 3.95
CA CYS A 125 -13.48 2.15 3.76
C CYS A 125 -13.33 3.50 4.46
N ALA A 126 -14.03 4.50 3.93
CA ALA A 126 -14.34 5.74 4.64
C ALA A 126 -15.84 6.07 4.52
N LEU A 127 -16.27 6.96 5.40
CA LEU A 127 -17.59 7.59 5.32
C LEU A 127 -17.44 8.95 4.67
N LEU A 128 -18.30 9.24 3.72
CA LEU A 128 -18.42 10.54 3.10
C LEU A 128 -19.80 11.11 3.38
N PHE A 129 -19.84 12.25 4.04
CA PHE A 129 -21.06 13.00 4.31
C PHE A 129 -21.14 14.13 3.30
N SER A 130 -22.17 14.13 2.46
CA SER A 130 -22.30 15.08 1.36
C SER A 130 -23.77 15.36 1.04
N ASN A 131 -24.02 16.51 0.42
CA ASN A 131 -25.32 16.86 -0.14
C ASN A 131 -25.38 16.65 -1.67
N LYS A 132 -24.25 16.26 -2.29
CA LYS A 132 -24.14 16.01 -3.73
C LYS A 132 -24.78 14.68 -4.13
N GLU A 133 -25.29 14.62 -5.35
CA GLU A 133 -25.82 13.38 -5.93
C GLU A 133 -24.70 12.39 -6.29
N VAL A 134 -25.09 11.15 -6.53
CA VAL A 134 -24.14 10.05 -6.81
C VAL A 134 -23.32 10.34 -8.07
N ASP A 135 -23.96 10.84 -9.12
CA ASP A 135 -23.32 11.00 -10.43
C ASP A 135 -22.26 12.11 -10.42
N GLU A 136 -22.55 13.24 -9.74
CA GLU A 136 -21.57 14.31 -9.52
C GLU A 136 -20.33 13.81 -8.74
N LEU A 137 -20.55 12.98 -7.71
CA LEU A 137 -19.46 12.40 -6.94
C LEU A 137 -18.65 11.39 -7.76
N ARG A 138 -19.31 10.60 -8.62
CA ARG A 138 -18.62 9.68 -9.54
C ARG A 138 -17.73 10.43 -10.50
N ASP A 139 -18.21 11.51 -11.10
CA ASP A 139 -17.42 12.33 -12.02
C ASP A 139 -16.20 12.94 -11.32
N LEU A 140 -16.38 13.48 -10.12
CA LEU A 140 -15.29 14.01 -9.29
C LEU A 140 -14.25 12.93 -8.98
N PHE A 141 -14.68 11.74 -8.55
CA PHE A 141 -13.77 10.63 -8.25
C PHE A 141 -13.06 10.07 -9.48
N ASN A 142 -13.72 10.10 -10.65
CA ASN A 142 -13.11 9.69 -11.91
C ASN A 142 -12.02 10.67 -12.37
N GLN A 143 -12.21 11.97 -12.16
CA GLN A 143 -11.19 12.99 -12.44
C GLN A 143 -9.98 12.89 -11.51
N PHE A 144 -10.18 12.38 -10.29
CA PHE A 144 -9.14 12.21 -9.28
C PHE A 144 -8.29 10.93 -9.45
N ARG A 145 -8.53 10.14 -10.51
CA ARG A 145 -7.74 8.94 -10.80
C ARG A 145 -6.29 9.34 -11.08
N SER A 146 -5.35 8.62 -10.47
CA SER A 146 -3.92 8.84 -10.65
C SER A 146 -3.20 7.50 -10.73
N GLN A 147 -2.30 7.38 -11.69
CA GLN A 147 -1.34 6.29 -11.74
C GLN A 147 -0.16 6.57 -10.79
N ASP A 148 0.44 5.50 -10.30
CA ASP A 148 1.60 5.52 -9.44
C ASP A 148 2.36 4.19 -9.50
N TYR A 149 3.54 4.15 -8.92
CA TYR A 149 4.36 2.94 -8.85
C TYR A 149 3.75 1.90 -7.90
N ALA A 150 3.79 0.64 -8.31
CA ALA A 150 3.36 -0.46 -7.47
C ALA A 150 4.25 -0.64 -6.22
N ARG A 151 3.63 -1.22 -5.18
CA ARG A 151 4.31 -1.54 -3.92
C ARG A 151 4.52 -3.04 -3.80
N PRO A 152 5.59 -3.49 -3.11
CA PRO A 152 5.80 -4.91 -2.88
C PRO A 152 4.59 -5.52 -2.16
N GLY A 153 4.15 -6.70 -2.60
CA GLY A 153 2.99 -7.41 -2.09
C GLY A 153 1.63 -6.95 -2.64
N SER A 154 1.59 -5.88 -3.46
CA SER A 154 0.38 -5.55 -4.25
C SER A 154 0.22 -6.52 -5.42
N LEU A 155 -1.04 -6.76 -5.81
CA LEU A 155 -1.35 -7.55 -7.00
C LEU A 155 -1.10 -6.70 -8.25
N ALA A 156 -0.43 -7.28 -9.25
CA ALA A 156 -0.15 -6.61 -10.50
C ALA A 156 -1.45 -6.36 -11.28
N ALA A 157 -1.70 -5.10 -11.65
CA ALA A 157 -2.89 -4.72 -12.43
C ALA A 157 -2.78 -5.09 -13.93
N GLN A 158 -1.56 -5.30 -14.43
CA GLN A 158 -1.27 -5.63 -15.82
C GLN A 158 -0.03 -6.53 -15.92
N THR A 159 0.04 -7.29 -17.01
CA THR A 159 1.24 -8.04 -17.40
C THR A 159 2.22 -7.09 -18.07
N VAL A 160 3.46 -7.05 -17.59
CA VAL A 160 4.50 -6.16 -18.12
C VAL A 160 5.68 -6.98 -18.62
N ILE A 161 6.01 -6.79 -19.90
CA ILE A 161 7.15 -7.42 -20.56
C ILE A 161 8.10 -6.34 -21.05
N LEU A 162 9.40 -6.49 -20.83
CA LEU A 162 10.41 -5.62 -21.41
C LEU A 162 10.86 -6.20 -22.75
N SER A 163 10.84 -5.38 -23.80
CA SER A 163 11.35 -5.76 -25.12
C SER A 163 12.87 -5.86 -25.12
N ALA A 164 13.42 -6.80 -25.89
CA ALA A 164 14.85 -6.84 -26.17
C ALA A 164 15.29 -5.60 -26.96
N GLY A 165 16.50 -5.11 -26.72
CA GLY A 165 17.04 -3.96 -27.46
C GLY A 165 17.82 -2.96 -26.60
N SER A 166 18.39 -1.97 -27.29
CA SER A 166 19.26 -0.97 -26.67
C SER A 166 18.46 0.01 -25.81
N VAL A 167 18.94 0.27 -24.60
CA VAL A 167 18.33 1.19 -23.62
C VAL A 167 19.28 2.35 -23.33
N PRO A 168 19.45 3.30 -24.28
CA PRO A 168 20.36 4.44 -24.13
C PRO A 168 19.94 5.45 -23.08
N LYS A 169 18.69 5.39 -22.58
CA LYS A 169 18.21 6.24 -21.48
C LYS A 169 18.96 6.00 -20.17
N PHE A 170 19.49 4.79 -19.96
CA PHE A 170 20.26 4.49 -18.75
C PHE A 170 21.74 4.86 -18.92
N SER A 171 22.34 5.38 -17.86
CA SER A 171 23.79 5.53 -17.74
C SER A 171 24.47 4.16 -17.70
N HIS A 172 25.64 4.03 -18.34
CA HIS A 172 26.48 2.83 -18.29
C HIS A 172 26.79 2.34 -16.86
N THR A 173 26.81 3.25 -15.88
CA THR A 173 27.03 2.93 -14.45
C THR A 173 25.88 2.13 -13.81
N MET A 174 24.69 2.14 -14.41
CA MET A 174 23.52 1.42 -13.90
C MET A 174 23.52 -0.07 -14.26
N GLU A 175 24.37 -0.50 -15.20
CA GLU A 175 24.43 -1.88 -15.69
C GLU A 175 24.53 -2.90 -14.54
N PRO A 176 25.48 -2.78 -13.58
CA PRO A 176 25.59 -3.76 -12.49
C PRO A 176 24.35 -3.81 -11.60
N ALA A 177 23.66 -2.69 -11.42
CA ALA A 177 22.44 -2.61 -10.62
C ALA A 177 21.27 -3.33 -11.31
N LEU A 178 21.14 -3.18 -12.64
CA LEU A 178 20.13 -3.87 -13.44
C LEU A 178 20.40 -5.38 -13.49
N ARG A 179 21.66 -5.79 -13.68
CA ARG A 179 22.05 -7.22 -13.62
C ARG A 179 21.75 -7.83 -12.25
N LYS A 180 21.97 -7.09 -11.16
CA LYS A 180 21.64 -7.55 -9.80
C LYS A 180 20.14 -7.77 -9.58
N LEU A 181 19.28 -7.09 -10.33
CA LEU A 181 17.82 -7.30 -10.30
C LEU A 181 17.38 -8.47 -11.19
N GLY A 182 18.30 -9.19 -11.83
CA GLY A 182 18.02 -10.34 -12.68
C GLY A 182 17.77 -10.01 -14.15
N LEU A 183 17.97 -8.76 -14.59
CA LEU A 183 17.77 -8.39 -15.99
C LEU A 183 18.91 -8.92 -16.87
N PRO A 184 18.61 -9.49 -18.05
CA PRO A 184 19.61 -9.97 -19.01
C PRO A 184 20.20 -8.77 -19.78
N VAL A 185 21.12 -8.04 -19.15
CA VAL A 185 21.75 -6.83 -19.70
C VAL A 185 23.22 -7.03 -20.08
N LYS A 186 23.61 -6.44 -21.21
CA LYS A 186 24.98 -6.38 -21.70
C LYS A 186 25.34 -4.98 -22.14
N LEU A 187 26.60 -4.58 -21.91
CA LEU A 187 27.12 -3.31 -22.40
C LEU A 187 27.64 -3.48 -23.83
N VAL A 188 27.02 -2.82 -24.80
CA VAL A 188 27.45 -2.80 -26.21
C VAL A 188 27.84 -1.38 -26.57
N ARG A 189 29.12 -1.14 -26.85
CA ARG A 189 29.65 0.19 -27.21
C ARG A 189 29.30 1.29 -26.19
N GLY A 190 29.29 0.95 -24.90
CA GLY A 190 28.97 1.89 -23.81
C GLY A 190 27.47 2.10 -23.56
N ILE A 191 26.58 1.46 -24.33
CA ILE A 191 25.13 1.53 -24.16
C ILE A 191 24.64 0.20 -23.55
N ILE A 192 23.71 0.28 -22.60
CA ILE A 192 23.09 -0.89 -22.00
C ILE A 192 22.11 -1.49 -23.00
N ASN A 193 22.21 -2.79 -23.26
CA ASN A 193 21.36 -3.53 -24.18
C ASN A 193 20.69 -4.70 -23.43
N LEU A 194 19.37 -4.85 -23.56
CA LEU A 194 18.65 -6.04 -23.10
C LEU A 194 18.81 -7.14 -24.14
N GLU A 195 19.42 -8.26 -23.76
CA GLU A 195 19.75 -9.36 -24.69
C GLU A 195 18.51 -10.14 -25.12
N SER A 196 17.55 -10.31 -24.22
CA SER A 196 16.30 -11.03 -24.45
C SER A 196 15.13 -10.27 -23.83
N GLU A 197 13.92 -10.61 -24.28
CA GLU A 197 12.71 -10.16 -23.60
C GLU A 197 12.69 -10.65 -22.16
N TYR A 198 12.12 -9.85 -21.27
CA TYR A 198 12.06 -10.15 -19.85
C TYR A 198 10.64 -9.91 -19.30
N PRO A 199 9.92 -10.96 -18.87
CA PRO A 199 8.62 -10.81 -18.21
C PRO A 199 8.83 -10.30 -16.79
N VAL A 200 8.38 -9.08 -16.50
CA VAL A 200 8.54 -8.47 -15.18
C VAL A 200 7.49 -9.02 -14.22
N CYS A 201 6.23 -9.04 -14.62
CA CYS A 201 5.12 -9.54 -13.82
C CYS A 201 3.93 -9.93 -14.70
N GLU A 202 3.11 -10.85 -14.19
CA GLU A 202 1.83 -11.26 -14.79
C GLU A 202 0.65 -10.61 -14.06
N LEU A 203 -0.45 -10.40 -14.79
CA LEU A 203 -1.68 -9.86 -14.23
C LEU A 203 -2.18 -10.73 -13.05
N GLY A 204 -2.45 -10.09 -11.91
CA GLY A 204 -2.90 -10.75 -10.69
C GLY A 204 -1.78 -11.35 -9.82
N GLN A 205 -0.52 -11.33 -10.26
CA GLN A 205 0.61 -11.82 -9.47
C GLN A 205 0.96 -10.84 -8.34
N ALA A 206 1.33 -11.36 -7.15
CA ALA A 206 1.87 -10.53 -6.07
C ALA A 206 3.29 -10.07 -6.40
N LEU A 207 3.51 -8.75 -6.43
CA LEU A 207 4.77 -8.15 -6.86
C LEU A 207 5.88 -8.27 -5.81
N THR A 208 7.07 -8.67 -6.25
CA THR A 208 8.29 -8.68 -5.42
C THR A 208 8.91 -7.29 -5.32
N PRO A 209 9.77 -7.03 -4.32
CA PRO A 209 10.52 -5.77 -4.23
C PRO A 209 11.41 -5.49 -5.44
N GLU A 210 11.96 -6.54 -6.07
CA GLU A 210 12.82 -6.43 -7.25
C GLU A 210 12.01 -6.04 -8.48
N GLN A 211 10.85 -6.70 -8.70
CA GLN A 211 9.92 -6.34 -9.78
C GLN A 211 9.44 -4.89 -9.64
N CYS A 212 9.07 -4.45 -8.43
CA CYS A 212 8.68 -3.05 -8.18
C CYS A 212 9.81 -2.06 -8.52
N ARG A 213 11.07 -2.42 -8.25
CA ARG A 213 12.23 -1.58 -8.61
C ARG A 213 12.43 -1.53 -10.12
N ILE A 214 12.29 -2.66 -10.81
CA ILE A 214 12.34 -2.72 -12.28
C ILE A 214 11.27 -1.80 -12.86
N LEU A 215 9.99 -1.96 -12.47
CA LEU A 215 8.90 -1.10 -12.93
C LEU A 215 9.19 0.38 -12.70
N LYS A 216 9.79 0.74 -11.56
CA LYS A 216 10.20 2.11 -11.26
C LYS A 216 11.33 2.62 -12.17
N TYR A 217 12.33 1.80 -12.47
CA TYR A 217 13.43 2.17 -13.38
C TYR A 217 12.95 2.38 -14.82
N PHE A 218 12.01 1.54 -15.27
CA PHE A 218 11.40 1.64 -16.59
C PHE A 218 10.21 2.62 -16.62
N GLU A 219 10.00 3.40 -15.55
CA GLU A 219 8.97 4.45 -15.44
C GLU A 219 7.52 3.94 -15.65
N VAL A 220 7.29 2.65 -15.40
CA VAL A 220 5.98 2.01 -15.57
C VAL A 220 5.17 2.13 -14.28
N GLN A 221 4.09 2.89 -14.34
CA GLN A 221 3.17 3.10 -13.22
C GLN A 221 1.97 2.16 -13.33
N THR A 222 2.02 1.05 -12.59
CA THR A 222 1.00 -0.02 -12.66
C THR A 222 -0.03 0.03 -11.54
N SER A 223 0.09 0.95 -10.58
CA SER A 223 -0.83 1.08 -9.45
C SER A 223 -1.72 2.30 -9.66
N GLU A 224 -3.01 2.08 -9.86
CA GLU A 224 -3.99 3.15 -10.00
C GLU A 224 -4.69 3.43 -8.66
N PHE A 225 -4.78 4.70 -8.28
CA PHE A 225 -5.60 5.18 -7.17
C PHE A 225 -7.03 5.39 -7.64
N ARG A 226 -7.99 4.74 -6.96
CA ARG A 226 -9.42 4.87 -7.25
C ARG A 226 -10.24 5.02 -5.98
N VAL A 227 -11.39 5.68 -6.13
CA VAL A 227 -12.39 5.84 -5.08
C VAL A 227 -13.70 5.27 -5.60
N ASN A 228 -14.20 4.22 -4.97
CA ASN A 228 -15.42 3.53 -5.38
C ASN A 228 -16.52 3.83 -4.36
N ILE A 229 -17.74 4.07 -4.83
CA ILE A 229 -18.92 4.28 -3.97
C ILE A 229 -19.62 2.93 -3.83
N LEU A 230 -19.80 2.44 -2.59
CA LEU A 230 -20.41 1.12 -2.34
C LEU A 230 -21.91 1.23 -2.06
N ALA A 231 -22.29 2.22 -1.25
CA ALA A 231 -23.68 2.39 -0.82
C ALA A 231 -23.95 3.84 -0.40
N ARG A 232 -25.22 4.24 -0.53
CA ARG A 232 -25.75 5.52 -0.08
C ARG A 232 -26.91 5.29 0.86
N TRP A 233 -26.94 6.03 1.96
CA TRP A 233 -28.13 6.22 2.77
C TRP A 233 -28.65 7.65 2.58
N ASP A 234 -29.96 7.77 2.42
CA ASP A 234 -30.66 9.03 2.26
C ASP A 234 -31.43 9.37 3.54
N SER A 235 -31.25 10.59 4.06
CA SER A 235 -31.94 11.05 5.26
C SER A 235 -33.42 11.33 5.05
N GLN A 236 -33.89 11.61 3.83
CA GLN A 236 -35.31 11.91 3.57
C GLN A 236 -36.12 10.62 3.43
N ASN A 237 -35.59 9.68 2.65
CA ASN A 237 -36.26 8.41 2.36
C ASN A 237 -35.94 7.34 3.40
N GLU A 238 -34.89 7.52 4.22
CA GLU A 238 -34.40 6.56 5.22
C GLU A 238 -34.05 5.19 4.63
N ILE A 239 -33.83 5.14 3.31
CA ILE A 239 -33.52 3.95 2.55
C ILE A 239 -32.01 3.91 2.28
N VAL A 240 -31.45 2.72 2.39
CA VAL A 240 -30.10 2.43 1.90
C VAL A 240 -30.22 1.90 0.49
N THR A 241 -29.65 2.64 -0.46
CA THR A 241 -29.45 2.19 -1.82
C THR A 241 -28.08 1.55 -1.90
N GLU A 242 -28.03 0.29 -2.29
CA GLU A 242 -26.79 -0.35 -2.69
C GLU A 242 -26.36 0.26 -4.01
N LEU A 243 -25.22 0.93 -4.01
CA LEU A 243 -24.63 1.51 -5.19
C LEU A 243 -23.49 0.60 -5.61
N GLN A 244 -23.80 -0.68 -5.80
CA GLN A 244 -22.92 -1.53 -6.59
C GLN A 244 -23.11 -1.17 -8.06
N THR A 245 -22.60 -0.01 -8.45
CA THR A 245 -22.05 0.13 -9.80
C THR A 245 -20.86 -0.81 -9.80
N THR A 246 -20.93 -1.99 -10.43
CA THR A 246 -20.43 -2.06 -11.80
C THR A 246 -20.13 -0.67 -12.36
N ASP A 247 -18.96 -0.14 -12.02
CA ASP A 247 -18.25 0.83 -12.85
C ASP A 247 -17.92 0.23 -14.24
N ALA A 248 -18.62 -0.84 -14.66
CA ALA A 248 -18.32 -1.83 -15.70
C ALA A 248 -18.93 -1.51 -17.06
N ALA A 249 -19.51 -0.32 -17.25
CA ALA A 249 -19.54 0.27 -18.57
C ALA A 249 -18.20 0.96 -18.91
N ASN A 250 -17.44 1.42 -17.91
CA ASN A 250 -16.12 2.01 -18.08
C ASN A 250 -15.14 1.52 -16.99
N VAL A 251 -14.96 0.19 -16.89
CA VAL A 251 -13.69 -0.41 -16.42
C VAL A 251 -12.68 -0.18 -17.54
N ILE A 252 -12.51 1.07 -17.96
CA ILE A 252 -11.28 1.51 -18.55
C ILE A 252 -10.37 1.66 -17.34
N THR A 253 -9.76 0.55 -16.92
CA THR A 253 -8.38 0.67 -16.49
C THR A 253 -7.69 1.39 -17.63
N SER A 254 -7.19 2.59 -17.35
CA SER A 254 -6.27 3.27 -18.29
C SER A 254 -5.10 2.34 -18.65
N LEU A 255 -4.86 1.36 -17.80
CA LEU A 255 -3.95 0.25 -17.96
C LEU A 255 -4.56 -0.85 -18.84
N VAL A 256 -3.86 -1.15 -19.93
CA VAL A 256 -4.13 -2.30 -20.79
C VAL A 256 -3.68 -3.57 -20.05
N PRO A 257 -4.41 -4.71 -20.16
CA PRO A 257 -4.08 -5.94 -19.41
C PRO A 257 -2.67 -6.48 -19.65
N ARG A 258 -2.08 -6.19 -20.81
CA ARG A 258 -0.74 -6.65 -21.20
C ARG A 258 -0.04 -5.58 -22.02
N ILE A 259 1.18 -5.24 -21.62
CA ILE A 259 2.02 -4.25 -22.29
C ILE A 259 3.44 -4.78 -22.53
N SER A 260 4.03 -4.33 -23.63
CA SER A 260 5.46 -4.43 -23.91
C SER A 260 6.09 -3.06 -23.73
N VAL A 261 7.22 -2.98 -23.04
CA VAL A 261 7.93 -1.72 -22.81
C VAL A 261 9.23 -1.75 -23.60
N SER A 262 9.37 -0.79 -24.51
CA SER A 262 10.58 -0.59 -25.30
C SER A 262 11.16 0.82 -25.08
N CYS A 263 12.48 0.96 -25.29
CA CYS A 263 13.12 2.27 -25.23
C CYS A 263 13.17 2.86 -26.64
N GLN A 264 12.42 3.92 -26.87
CA GLN A 264 12.29 4.56 -28.17
C GLN A 264 12.77 6.01 -28.11
N LYS A 265 13.28 6.52 -29.24
CA LYS A 265 13.60 7.93 -29.42
C LYS A 265 12.38 8.63 -30.00
N LEU A 266 11.88 9.66 -29.34
CA LEU A 266 10.77 10.47 -29.83
C LEU A 266 11.29 11.65 -30.68
N ASP A 267 10.36 12.37 -31.30
CA ASP A 267 10.63 13.49 -32.22
C ASP A 267 11.42 14.64 -31.58
N ASP A 268 11.33 14.78 -30.26
CA ASP A 268 12.08 15.74 -29.46
C ASP A 268 13.58 15.39 -29.31
N GLY A 269 13.99 14.21 -29.78
CA GLY A 269 15.35 13.74 -29.74
C GLY A 269 15.74 13.03 -28.44
N PHE A 270 14.84 12.93 -27.46
CA PHE A 270 15.07 12.25 -26.19
C PHE A 270 14.56 10.80 -26.23
N PHE A 271 15.07 9.99 -25.30
CA PHE A 271 14.67 8.59 -25.16
C PHE A 271 13.65 8.43 -24.05
N TYR A 272 12.59 7.66 -24.32
CA TYR A 272 11.53 7.36 -23.38
C TYR A 272 11.27 5.86 -23.30
N PHE A 273 10.69 5.43 -22.18
CA PHE A 273 10.11 4.11 -22.06
C PHE A 273 8.66 4.20 -22.53
N VAL A 274 8.37 3.55 -23.65
CA VAL A 274 7.04 3.59 -24.27
C VAL A 274 6.37 2.24 -24.01
N PRO A 275 5.27 2.22 -23.22
CA PRO A 275 4.46 1.02 -23.07
C PRO A 275 3.52 0.88 -24.27
N GLU A 276 3.67 -0.20 -25.03
CA GLU A 276 2.81 -0.56 -26.15
C GLU A 276 1.90 -1.73 -25.78
N PRO A 277 0.60 -1.69 -26.11
CA PRO A 277 -0.29 -2.81 -25.86
C PRO A 277 0.10 -4.02 -26.72
N ILE A 278 0.09 -5.21 -26.11
CA ILE A 278 0.26 -6.46 -26.86
C ILE A 278 -1.14 -7.00 -27.15
N GLU A 279 -1.52 -7.08 -28.42
CA GLU A 279 -2.77 -7.72 -28.83
C GLU A 279 -2.75 -9.20 -28.40
N MET A 280 -3.77 -9.64 -27.68
CA MET A 280 -3.97 -11.08 -27.50
C MET A 280 -4.51 -11.60 -28.82
N GLU A 281 -3.77 -12.46 -29.51
CA GLU A 281 -4.35 -13.30 -30.56
C GLU A 281 -5.58 -13.98 -29.94
N THR A 282 -6.77 -13.63 -30.42
CA THR A 282 -8.00 -14.33 -30.05
C THR A 282 -7.81 -15.78 -30.47
N PRO A 283 -7.91 -16.76 -29.55
CA PRO A 283 -7.85 -18.16 -29.94
C PRO A 283 -8.95 -18.42 -30.99
N PRO A 284 -8.64 -19.20 -32.05
CA PRO A 284 -9.57 -19.47 -33.14
C PRO A 284 -10.82 -20.23 -32.68
#